data_AF-A0A838JG73-F1
#
_entry.id   AF-A0A838JG73-F1
#
_cell.length_a   1.000
_cell.length_b   1.000
_cell.length_c   1.000
_cell.angle_alpha   90.00
_cell.angle_beta   90.00
_cell.angle_gamma   90.00
#
_symmetry.space_group_name_H-M   'P 1'
#
loop_
_entity.id
_entity.type
_entity.pdbx_description
1 polymer ?
#
loop_
_entity_poly.entity_id
_entity_poly.type
_entity_poly.pdbx_seq_one_letter_code
_entity_poly.pdbx_strand_id
1 'polypeptide(L)'
;MPPLAPQKVVNYNQLQMLLGYGALTKPGLSVAVSGGLDLNLHTLEYSAVQTNYNFDCCGFTVEYRRFNLGSIRNESQESFSFTLAGVGAAGTLKRAERLF
;
A
#
# COMPACT_ATOMS: atom_id res chain seq x y z
N MET A 1 -12.85 42.27 -17.01
CA MET A 1 -12.87 40.81 -16.74
C MET A 1 -11.51 40.27 -17.17
N PRO A 2 -10.67 39.73 -16.26
CA PRO A 2 -9.42 39.12 -16.69
C PRO A 2 -9.73 37.83 -17.46
N PRO A 3 -8.96 37.48 -18.50
CA PRO A 3 -9.14 36.23 -19.22
C PRO A 3 -8.87 35.05 -18.28
N LEU A 4 -9.79 34.08 -18.25
CA LEU A 4 -9.58 32.80 -17.57
C LEU A 4 -8.34 32.15 -18.17
N ALA A 5 -7.29 31.99 -17.35
CA ALA A 5 -6.11 31.25 -17.77
C ALA A 5 -6.52 29.86 -18.28
N PRO A 6 -5.93 29.36 -19.38
CA PRO A 6 -6.28 28.04 -19.90
C PRO A 6 -6.06 27.01 -18.79
N GLN A 7 -7.13 26.31 -18.41
CA GLN A 7 -7.04 25.22 -17.46
C GLN A 7 -6.13 24.17 -18.07
N LYS A 8 -4.92 24.00 -17.52
CA LYS A 8 -4.00 22.95 -17.94
C LYS A 8 -4.74 21.63 -17.76
N VAL A 9 -5.14 20.99 -18.86
CA VAL A 9 -5.72 19.65 -18.83
C VAL A 9 -4.64 18.73 -18.25
N VAL A 10 -4.78 18.38 -16.98
CA VAL A 10 -3.90 17.43 -16.32
C VAL A 10 -4.30 16.07 -16.86
N ASN A 11 -3.57 15.60 -17.88
CA ASN A 11 -3.76 14.26 -18.40
C ASN A 11 -3.17 13.29 -17.37
N TYR A 12 -4.04 12.72 -16.55
CA TYR A 12 -3.68 11.79 -15.48
C TYR A 12 -4.10 10.39 -15.93
N ASN A 13 -3.15 9.63 -16.46
CA ASN A 13 -3.39 8.28 -16.93
C ASN A 13 -2.65 7.31 -15.99
N GLN A 14 -3.28 7.00 -14.86
CA GLN A 14 -2.69 6.17 -13.82
C GLN A 14 -3.17 4.72 -13.95
N LEU A 15 -2.24 3.78 -14.04
CA LEU A 15 -2.51 2.36 -13.96
C LEU A 15 -2.25 1.87 -12.54
N GLN A 16 -3.26 1.28 -11.90
CA GLN A 16 -3.10 0.62 -10.60
C GLN A 16 -3.23 -0.89 -10.76
N MET A 17 -2.26 -1.60 -10.22
CA MET A 17 -2.23 -3.06 -10.18
C MET A 17 -2.21 -3.51 -8.73
N LEU A 18 -3.02 -4.52 -8.41
CA LEU A 18 -3.02 -5.19 -7.11
C LEU A 18 -3.10 -6.69 -7.35
N LEU A 19 -2.15 -7.42 -6.78
CA LEU A 19 -2.03 -8.85 -6.88
C LEU A 19 -1.91 -9.40 -5.47
N GLY A 20 -2.76 -10.34 -5.10
CA GLY A 20 -2.77 -10.91 -3.76
C GLY A 20 -3.03 -12.40 -3.80
N TYR A 21 -2.40 -13.11 -2.88
CA TYR A 21 -2.65 -14.51 -2.59
C TYR A 21 -2.91 -14.69 -1.10
N GLY A 22 -4.09 -15.23 -0.78
CA GLY A 22 -4.53 -15.44 0.60
C GLY A 22 -5.55 -14.43 1.08
N ALA A 23 -5.71 -14.33 2.39
CA ALA A 23 -6.63 -13.42 3.05
C ALA A 23 -6.11 -13.05 4.43
N LEU A 24 -6.55 -11.91 4.98
CA LEU A 24 -6.02 -11.37 6.23
C LEU A 24 -6.15 -12.33 7.42
N THR A 25 -7.19 -13.17 7.43
CA THR A 25 -7.48 -14.15 8.50
C THR A 25 -7.17 -15.58 8.11
N LYS A 26 -6.67 -15.83 6.91
CA LYS A 26 -6.35 -17.19 6.45
C LYS A 26 -5.17 -17.72 7.29
N PRO A 27 -5.27 -18.93 7.88
CA PRO A 27 -4.13 -19.58 8.51
C PRO A 27 -3.05 -19.89 7.47
N GLY A 28 -1.79 -19.65 7.85
CA GLY A 28 -0.62 -19.75 6.98
C GLY A 28 -0.21 -18.43 6.32
N LEU A 29 0.53 -18.54 5.22
CA LEU A 29 1.10 -17.41 4.48
C LEU A 29 0.04 -16.75 3.57
N SER A 30 -0.03 -15.42 3.65
CA SER A 30 -0.73 -14.55 2.71
C SER A 30 0.20 -13.43 2.27
N VAL A 31 0.14 -13.04 1.00
CA VAL A 31 0.99 -11.98 0.44
C VAL A 31 0.18 -11.16 -0.54
N ALA A 32 0.32 -9.84 -0.48
CA ALA A 32 -0.28 -8.90 -1.42
C ALA A 32 0.78 -7.91 -1.88
N VAL A 33 0.73 -7.55 -3.15
CA VAL A 33 1.54 -6.50 -3.76
C VAL A 33 0.63 -5.56 -4.52
N SER A 34 0.92 -4.28 -4.45
CA SER A 34 0.22 -3.28 -5.23
C SER A 34 1.20 -2.24 -5.77
N GLY A 35 0.84 -1.63 -6.89
CA GLY A 35 1.67 -0.62 -7.53
C GLY A 35 0.84 0.31 -8.40
N GLY A 36 1.27 1.57 -8.46
CA GLY A 36 0.70 2.63 -9.29
C GLY A 36 1.75 3.19 -10.24
N LEU A 37 1.42 3.22 -11.53
CA LEU A 37 2.25 3.75 -12.60
C LEU A 37 1.54 4.92 -13.27
N ASP A 38 2.25 6.04 -13.48
CA ASP A 38 1.81 7.08 -14.40
C ASP A 38 2.23 6.66 -15.82
N LEU A 39 1.26 6.41 -16.71
CA LEU A 39 1.51 5.95 -18.08
C LEU A 39 2.01 7.07 -19.00
N ASN A 40 1.81 8.34 -18.63
CA ASN A 40 2.32 9.47 -19.40
C ASN A 40 3.82 9.67 -19.13
N LEU A 41 4.25 9.53 -17.88
CA LEU A 41 5.65 9.71 -17.48
C LEU A 41 6.43 8.39 -17.31
N HIS A 42 5.75 7.24 -17.42
CA HIS A 42 6.31 5.91 -17.12
C HIS A 42 7.00 5.82 -15.75
N THR A 43 6.52 6.60 -14.78
CA THR A 43 7.08 6.66 -13.43
C THR A 43 6.24 5.83 -12.47
N LEU A 44 6.93 5.05 -11.63
CA LEU A 44 6.29 4.33 -10.54
C LEU A 44 6.06 5.30 -9.38
N GLU A 45 4.80 5.72 -9.21
CA GLU A 45 4.36 6.68 -8.19
C GLU A 45 4.14 6.01 -6.84
N TYR A 46 3.74 4.73 -6.85
CA TYR A 46 3.40 3.97 -5.67
C TYR A 46 3.81 2.50 -5.82
N SER A 47 4.38 1.93 -4.77
CA SER A 47 4.45 0.49 -4.59
C SER A 47 4.19 0.12 -3.14
N ALA A 48 3.50 -1.00 -2.92
CA ALA A 48 3.37 -1.58 -1.61
C ALA A 48 3.43 -3.10 -1.69
N VAL A 49 4.00 -3.70 -0.67
CA VAL A 49 4.14 -5.14 -0.47
C VAL A 49 3.73 -5.43 0.95
N GLN A 50 2.75 -6.30 1.13
CA GLN A 50 2.27 -6.75 2.42
C GLN A 50 2.37 -8.26 2.51
N THR A 51 3.01 -8.75 3.56
CA THR A 51 3.12 -10.17 3.88
C THR A 51 2.49 -10.40 5.23
N ASN A 52 1.63 -11.42 5.30
CA ASN A 52 0.96 -11.82 6.52
C ASN A 52 1.15 -13.31 6.76
N TYR A 53 1.41 -13.68 8.00
CA TYR A 53 1.53 -15.07 8.41
C TYR A 53 0.72 -15.31 9.66
N ASN A 54 -0.31 -16.14 9.58
CA ASN A 54 -1.17 -16.47 10.71
C ASN A 54 -0.91 -17.92 11.19
N PHE A 55 -0.65 -18.07 12.47
CA PHE A 55 -0.63 -19.32 13.21
C PHE A 55 -1.91 -19.45 14.06
N ASP A 56 -2.12 -20.60 14.71
CA ASP A 56 -3.29 -20.84 15.56
C ASP A 56 -3.40 -19.87 16.75
N CYS A 57 -2.27 -19.44 17.33
CA CYS A 57 -2.24 -18.56 18.50
C CYS A 57 -1.85 -17.11 18.20
N CYS A 58 -1.13 -16.86 17.09
CA CYS A 58 -0.50 -15.58 16.79
C CYS A 58 -0.53 -15.28 15.29
N GLY A 59 -0.53 -14.01 14.91
CA GLY A 59 -0.36 -13.55 13.54
C GLY A 59 0.74 -12.50 13.45
N PHE A 60 1.47 -12.50 12.35
CA PHE A 60 2.50 -11.51 12.05
C PHE A 60 2.26 -10.90 10.68
N THR A 61 2.25 -9.58 10.61
CA THR A 61 2.06 -8.82 9.38
C THR A 61 3.22 -7.85 9.21
N VAL A 62 3.80 -7.81 8.02
CA VAL A 62 4.78 -6.81 7.61
C VAL A 62 4.28 -6.16 6.34
N GLU A 63 4.40 -4.85 6.29
CA GLU A 63 4.11 -4.07 5.11
C GLU A 63 5.25 -3.11 4.83
N TYR A 64 5.65 -3.08 3.57
CA TYR A 64 6.57 -2.12 3.02
C TYR A 64 5.83 -1.33 1.95
N ARG A 65 5.75 -0.02 2.10
CA ARG A 65 5.11 0.87 1.11
C ARG A 65 6.00 2.04 0.80
N ARG A 66 6.09 2.37 -0.48
CA ARG A 66 6.92 3.43 -1.02
C ARG A 66 6.09 4.33 -1.90
N PHE A 67 6.17 5.63 -1.63
CA PHE A 67 5.57 6.68 -2.45
C PHE A 67 6.68 7.46 -3.13
N ASN A 68 6.53 7.67 -4.43
CA ASN A 68 7.50 8.38 -5.24
C ASN A 68 6.77 9.35 -6.20
N LEU A 69 6.10 10.35 -5.61
CA LEU A 69 5.36 11.39 -6.34
C LEU A 69 6.33 12.50 -6.82
N GLY A 70 7.37 12.11 -7.58
CA GLY A 70 8.38 13.02 -8.11
C GLY A 70 9.15 13.79 -7.02
N SER A 71 9.35 15.09 -7.19
CA SER A 71 10.13 15.92 -6.24
C SER A 71 9.38 16.30 -4.95
N ILE A 72 8.11 15.90 -4.80
CA ILE A 72 7.23 16.39 -3.73
C ILE A 72 7.18 15.44 -2.54
N ARG A 73 7.27 14.12 -2.77
CA ARG A 73 7.20 13.11 -1.70
C ARG A 73 7.88 11.80 -2.11
N ASN A 74 9.03 11.53 -1.48
CA ASN A 74 9.74 10.26 -1.52
C ASN A 74 9.78 9.69 -0.09
N GLU A 75 8.66 9.10 0.32
CA GLU A 75 8.48 8.52 1.66
C GLU A 75 8.49 6.99 1.54
N SER A 76 9.32 6.34 2.35
CA SER A 76 9.31 4.90 2.54
C SER A 76 8.76 4.62 3.93
N GLN A 77 7.66 3.89 4.01
CA GLN A 77 7.02 3.52 5.26
C GLN A 77 7.12 2.01 5.44
N GLU A 78 7.76 1.63 6.53
CA GLU A 78 7.90 0.24 6.96
C GLU A 78 7.00 0.06 8.18
N SER A 79 6.09 -0.89 8.10
CA SER A 79 5.10 -1.11 9.14
C SER A 79 5.03 -2.59 9.48
N PHE A 80 4.95 -2.88 10.76
CA PHE A 80 4.83 -4.24 11.26
C PHE A 80 3.68 -4.32 12.26
N SER A 81 3.10 -5.51 12.39
CA SER A 81 2.07 -5.80 13.38
C SER A 81 2.18 -7.25 13.82
N PHE A 82 2.13 -7.45 15.13
CA PHE A 82 1.98 -8.74 15.76
C PHE A 82 0.60 -8.81 16.39
N THR A 83 -0.14 -9.88 16.13
CA THR A 83 -1.48 -10.14 16.65
C THR A 83 -1.45 -11.39 17.51
N LEU A 84 -2.09 -11.35 18.67
CA LEU A 84 -2.27 -12.50 19.55
C LEU A 84 -3.76 -12.81 19.65
N ALA A 85 -4.13 -14.05 19.33
CA ALA A 85 -5.52 -14.47 19.29
C ALA A 85 -6.20 -14.27 20.65
N GLY A 86 -7.35 -13.59 20.65
CA GLY A 86 -8.11 -13.30 21.87
C GLY A 86 -7.54 -12.19 22.77
N VAL A 87 -6.40 -11.58 22.45
CA VAL A 87 -5.79 -10.50 23.25
C VAL A 87 -5.79 -9.17 22.50
N GLY A 88 -5.30 -9.14 21.25
CA GLY A 88 -5.21 -7.93 20.46
C GLY A 88 -4.01 -7.90 19.53
N ALA A 89 -3.69 -6.73 18.98
CA ALA A 89 -2.53 -6.53 18.11
C ALA A 89 -1.68 -5.35 18.56
N ALA A 90 -0.36 -5.48 18.39
CA ALA A 90 0.63 -4.45 18.68
C ALA A 90 1.53 -4.21 17.45
N GLY A 91 1.88 -2.96 17.18
CA GLY A 91 2.79 -2.59 16.10
C GLY A 91 2.44 -1.25 15.44
N THR A 92 3.19 -0.91 14.40
CA THR A 92 3.08 0.35 13.65
C THR A 92 2.00 0.30 12.57
N LEU A 93 1.64 -0.90 12.10
CA LEU A 93 0.64 -1.08 11.05
C LEU A 93 -0.75 -0.73 11.57
N LYS A 94 -1.32 0.40 11.11
CA LYS A 94 -2.70 0.76 11.45
C LYS A 94 -3.66 -0.10 10.63
N ARG A 95 -4.80 -0.48 11.23
CA ARG A 95 -5.84 -1.30 10.56
C ARG A 95 -6.30 -0.73 9.21
N ALA A 96 -6.22 0.60 9.05
CA ALA A 96 -6.61 1.31 7.83
C ALA A 96 -5.55 1.30 6.71
N GLU A 97 -4.35 0.78 6.95
CA GLU A 97 -3.26 0.80 5.97
C GLU A 97 -3.04 -0.55 5.27
N ARG A 98 -3.85 -1.57 5.58
CA ARG A 98 -3.66 -2.92 5.05
C ARG A 98 -4.16 -3.04 3.59
N LEU A 99 -3.45 -3.81 2.79
CA LEU A 99 -3.87 -4.15 1.42
C LEU A 99 -4.97 -5.21 1.37
N PHE A 100 -5.23 -5.91 2.49
CA PHE A 100 -6.34 -6.83 2.67
C PHE A 100 -7.44 -6.26 3.58
#